data_AF-A0A8X8CY20-F1
#
_entry.id   AF-A0A8X8CY20-F1
#
_cell.length_a   1.000
_cell.length_b   1.000
_cell.length_c   1.000
_cell.angle_alpha   90.00
_cell.angle_beta   90.00
_cell.angle_gamma   90.00
#
_symmetry.space_group_name_H-M   'P 1'
#
loop_
_entity.id
_entity.type
_entity.pdbx_description
1 polymer ?
#
loop_
_entity_poly.entity_id
_entity_poly.type
_entity_poly.pdbx_seq_one_letter_code
_entity_poly.pdbx_strand_id
1 'polypeptide(L)'
;MDKETDLLSRLAANHLHLAQFEPLRAILTSLRTKNPDLALAILQTIVSNSGRFDNTLWSQSCPNPSLLTFLSTLELLQLNNPTSHTWRFDSVTLRLRVEFLLLIQLLIDRVTESLRKNVDLDRFEKEEGEIGVGESSGGRGEGEGEGEGEEEGFLDNFEVLKDGSGELEVLDKVLEFGVKRLKGDVDLDGNEVGGSGRGEGSSSGGVVAIEEGEMMCLRKVILDNADVFDALCWNVESQMKGMKVENENLGMEITVRGEESEKVEEEGVELFDLIRKCVQLAHLDAMKECSKEGDEGVFSHIRFLHLDRGLEESEYRIVLQDLLVRVLSKRKGYGTSWHVMQEKLLRIYEEALSSNCRHLVEMIQAMLRTLLLNDFGIA
;
A
#
# COMPACT_ATOMS: atom_id res chain seq x y z
N MET A 1 13.98 -2.62 -39.87
CA MET A 1 14.73 -2.80 -38.62
C MET A 1 16.01 -3.56 -38.91
N ASP A 2 17.10 -3.21 -38.23
CA ASP A 2 18.35 -3.95 -38.30
C ASP A 2 18.18 -5.34 -37.66
N LYS A 3 18.93 -6.35 -38.14
CA LYS A 3 18.83 -7.75 -37.64
C LYS A 3 19.16 -7.84 -36.16
N GLU A 4 20.08 -7.01 -35.69
CA GLU A 4 20.47 -7.00 -34.29
C GLU A 4 19.40 -6.35 -33.41
N THR A 5 18.73 -5.29 -33.89
CA THR A 5 17.56 -4.71 -33.22
C THR A 5 16.43 -5.73 -33.11
N ASP A 6 16.15 -6.49 -34.17
CA ASP A 6 15.13 -7.56 -34.14
C ASP A 6 15.46 -8.64 -33.11
N LEU A 7 16.71 -9.09 -33.06
CA LEU A 7 17.17 -10.05 -32.06
C LEU A 7 17.01 -9.51 -30.63
N LEU A 8 17.43 -8.26 -30.39
CA LEU A 8 17.31 -7.63 -29.07
C LEU A 8 15.86 -7.46 -28.65
N SER A 9 14.95 -7.11 -29.57
CA SER A 9 13.50 -7.03 -29.28
C SER A 9 12.93 -8.38 -28.87
N ARG A 10 13.31 -9.46 -29.55
CA ARG A 10 12.86 -10.82 -29.23
C ARG A 10 13.42 -11.29 -27.89
N LEU A 11 14.68 -10.97 -27.58
CA LEU A 11 15.27 -11.25 -26.28
C LEU A 11 14.58 -10.46 -25.17
N ALA A 12 14.27 -9.18 -25.40
CA ALA A 12 13.52 -8.37 -24.43
C ALA A 12 12.15 -8.99 -24.11
N ALA A 13 11.40 -9.40 -25.14
CA ALA A 13 10.13 -10.10 -24.96
C ALA A 13 10.26 -11.40 -24.17
N ASN A 14 11.31 -12.21 -24.43
CA ASN A 14 11.56 -13.44 -23.70
C ASN A 14 11.86 -13.19 -22.21
N HIS A 15 12.74 -12.21 -21.90
CA HIS A 15 13.08 -11.91 -20.50
C HIS A 15 11.95 -11.20 -19.76
N LEU A 16 11.09 -10.47 -20.46
CA LEU A 16 9.84 -9.94 -19.92
C LEU A 16 8.89 -11.09 -19.56
N HIS A 17 8.68 -12.05 -20.46
CA HIS A 17 7.85 -13.23 -20.23
C HIS A 17 8.37 -14.09 -19.05
N LEU A 18 9.69 -14.17 -18.84
CA LEU A 18 10.29 -14.88 -17.72
C LEU A 18 10.42 -14.03 -16.43
N ALA A 19 9.91 -12.79 -16.44
CA ALA A 19 10.06 -11.82 -15.34
C ALA A 19 11.52 -11.70 -14.83
N GLN A 20 12.49 -11.69 -15.75
CA GLN A 20 13.92 -11.58 -15.44
C GLN A 20 14.39 -10.14 -15.68
N PHE A 21 14.25 -9.30 -14.66
CA PHE A 21 14.48 -7.86 -14.82
C PHE A 21 15.93 -7.50 -15.17
N GLU A 22 16.94 -8.07 -14.51
CA GLU A 22 18.34 -7.71 -14.78
C GLU A 22 18.80 -8.05 -16.22
N PRO A 23 18.50 -9.26 -16.77
CA PRO A 23 18.70 -9.53 -18.19
C PRO A 23 17.93 -8.58 -19.12
N LEU A 24 16.66 -8.29 -18.81
CA LEU A 24 15.85 -7.33 -19.56
C LEU A 24 16.50 -5.95 -19.58
N ARG A 25 16.96 -5.45 -18.43
CA ARG A 25 17.65 -4.17 -18.28
C ARG A 25 18.93 -4.10 -19.11
N ALA A 26 19.72 -5.17 -19.16
CA ALA A 26 20.92 -5.23 -20.00
C ALA A 26 20.58 -5.12 -21.51
N ILE A 27 19.49 -5.78 -21.93
CA ILE A 27 19.00 -5.71 -23.31
C ILE A 27 18.46 -4.31 -23.63
N LEU A 28 17.68 -3.71 -22.74
CA LEU A 28 17.17 -2.35 -22.89
C LEU A 28 18.30 -1.32 -22.94
N THR A 29 19.36 -1.50 -22.15
CA THR A 29 20.57 -0.67 -22.22
C THR A 29 21.25 -0.78 -23.58
N SER A 30 21.32 -1.99 -24.13
CA SER A 30 21.89 -2.23 -25.46
C SER A 30 21.00 -1.62 -26.56
N LEU A 31 19.68 -1.81 -26.47
CA LEU A 31 18.69 -1.19 -27.35
C LEU A 31 18.78 0.33 -27.32
N ARG A 32 18.93 0.94 -26.14
CA ARG A 32 19.07 2.40 -25.98
C ARG A 32 20.19 2.99 -26.84
N THR A 33 21.30 2.26 -27.01
CA THR A 33 22.42 2.72 -27.86
C THR A 33 22.16 2.60 -29.36
N LYS A 34 21.32 1.65 -29.78
CA LYS A 34 21.09 1.32 -31.20
C LYS A 34 19.80 1.93 -31.74
N ASN A 35 18.75 1.88 -30.95
CA ASN A 35 17.42 2.39 -31.25
C ASN A 35 16.76 2.90 -29.94
N PRO A 36 17.05 4.15 -29.56
CA PRO A 36 16.53 4.74 -28.32
C PRO A 36 15.01 4.85 -28.31
N ASP A 37 14.39 5.12 -29.47
CA ASP A 37 12.93 5.26 -29.60
C ASP A 37 12.23 3.93 -29.29
N LEU A 38 12.81 2.81 -29.73
CA LEU A 38 12.28 1.49 -29.42
C LEU A 38 12.46 1.12 -27.95
N ALA A 39 13.62 1.43 -27.35
CA ALA A 39 13.84 1.21 -25.92
C ALA A 39 12.84 2.03 -25.07
N LEU A 40 12.61 3.28 -25.47
CA LEU A 40 11.61 4.17 -24.87
C LEU A 40 10.21 3.57 -25.00
N ALA A 41 9.80 3.16 -26.20
CA ALA A 41 8.48 2.58 -26.44
C ALA A 41 8.23 1.30 -25.64
N ILE A 42 9.24 0.42 -25.52
CA ILE A 42 9.13 -0.81 -24.70
C ILE A 42 8.92 -0.45 -23.23
N LEU A 43 9.72 0.47 -22.69
CA LEU A 43 9.61 0.89 -21.29
C LEU A 43 8.29 1.61 -21.00
N GLN A 44 7.86 2.51 -21.89
CA GLN A 44 6.55 3.16 -21.79
C GLN A 44 5.43 2.12 -21.81
N THR A 45 5.49 1.14 -22.70
CA THR A 45 4.50 0.05 -22.78
C THR A 45 4.43 -0.77 -21.49
N ILE A 46 5.59 -1.14 -20.91
CA ILE A 46 5.63 -1.87 -19.63
C ILE A 46 4.98 -1.05 -18.53
N VAL A 47 5.32 0.23 -18.43
CA VAL A 47 4.80 1.10 -17.37
C VAL A 47 3.31 1.41 -17.57
N SER A 48 2.85 1.70 -18.79
CA SER A 48 1.43 1.96 -19.08
C SER A 48 0.53 0.75 -18.81
N ASN A 49 1.07 -0.46 -18.98
CA ASN A 49 0.36 -1.70 -18.62
C ASN A 49 0.53 -2.09 -17.15
N SER A 50 1.16 -1.25 -16.32
CA SER A 50 1.49 -1.57 -14.92
C SER A 50 2.20 -2.93 -14.77
N GLY A 51 3.08 -3.26 -15.72
CA GLY A 51 3.82 -4.52 -15.73
C GLY A 51 2.96 -5.76 -15.95
N ARG A 52 1.66 -5.61 -16.24
CA ARG A 52 0.72 -6.71 -16.43
C ARG A 52 0.76 -7.18 -17.88
N PHE A 53 1.34 -8.36 -18.07
CA PHE A 53 1.41 -9.04 -19.37
C PHE A 53 0.90 -10.46 -19.24
N ASP A 54 0.14 -10.91 -20.23
CA ASP A 54 -0.40 -12.27 -20.29
C ASP A 54 0.73 -13.31 -20.29
N ASN A 55 0.47 -14.42 -19.60
CA ASN A 55 1.37 -15.58 -19.52
C ASN A 55 2.75 -15.28 -18.92
N THR A 56 2.94 -14.21 -18.14
CA THR A 56 4.23 -13.93 -17.49
C THR A 56 4.53 -14.97 -16.41
N LEU A 57 5.69 -15.61 -16.51
CA LEU A 57 6.24 -16.53 -15.52
C LEU A 57 6.99 -15.73 -14.45
N TRP A 58 6.28 -15.29 -13.43
CA TRP A 58 6.86 -14.52 -12.33
C TRP A 58 8.02 -15.27 -11.67
N SER A 59 9.11 -14.55 -11.43
CA SER A 59 10.37 -15.12 -10.94
C SER A 59 10.74 -14.55 -9.58
N GLN A 60 11.67 -15.20 -8.87
CA GLN A 60 12.20 -14.65 -7.62
C GLN A 60 12.87 -13.28 -7.79
N SER A 61 13.39 -12.97 -8.99
CA SER A 61 14.02 -11.68 -9.28
C SER A 61 12.99 -10.57 -9.52
N CYS A 62 11.77 -10.92 -9.92
CA CYS A 62 10.67 -9.99 -10.09
C CYS A 62 9.35 -10.76 -9.86
N PRO A 63 8.84 -10.78 -8.61
CA PRO A 63 7.75 -11.69 -8.23
C PRO A 63 6.37 -11.17 -8.59
N ASN A 64 6.23 -9.87 -8.88
CA ASN A 64 4.92 -9.25 -9.11
C ASN A 64 5.03 -8.11 -10.15
N PRO A 65 3.90 -7.75 -10.80
CA PRO A 65 3.85 -6.71 -11.83
C PRO A 65 4.17 -5.31 -11.30
N SER A 66 3.83 -4.99 -10.05
CA SER A 66 4.12 -3.69 -9.45
C SER A 66 5.63 -3.43 -9.32
N LEU A 67 6.42 -4.45 -8.95
CA LEU A 67 7.87 -4.34 -8.93
C LEU A 67 8.45 -4.21 -10.33
N LEU A 68 7.95 -4.96 -11.31
CA LEU A 68 8.37 -4.83 -12.71
C LEU A 68 8.15 -3.40 -13.22
N THR A 69 6.99 -2.83 -12.89
CA THR A 69 6.61 -1.45 -13.23
C THR A 69 7.55 -0.45 -12.59
N PHE A 70 7.83 -0.60 -11.30
CA PHE A 70 8.75 0.26 -10.56
C PHE A 70 10.15 0.23 -11.15
N LEU A 71 10.72 -0.95 -11.31
CA LEU A 71 12.07 -1.11 -11.86
C LEU A 71 12.16 -0.60 -13.31
N SER A 72 11.14 -0.85 -14.13
CA SER A 72 11.07 -0.32 -15.50
C SER A 72 10.93 1.20 -15.52
N THR A 73 10.23 1.78 -14.55
CA THR A 73 10.11 3.24 -14.40
C THR A 73 11.46 3.86 -14.06
N LEU A 74 12.27 3.23 -13.19
CA LEU A 74 13.62 3.72 -12.89
C LEU A 74 14.51 3.76 -14.14
N GLU A 75 14.40 2.78 -15.03
CA GLU A 75 15.12 2.77 -16.30
C GLU A 75 14.55 3.79 -17.30
N LEU A 76 13.22 3.93 -17.36
CA LEU A 76 12.53 4.92 -18.19
C LEU A 76 12.97 6.34 -17.84
N LEU A 77 13.07 6.67 -16.56
CA LEU A 77 13.47 7.99 -16.10
C LEU A 77 14.93 8.36 -16.42
N GLN A 78 15.75 7.42 -16.88
CA GLN A 78 17.09 7.70 -17.40
C GLN A 78 17.09 8.12 -18.88
N LEU A 79 15.97 7.96 -19.58
CA LEU A 79 15.82 8.37 -20.98
C LEU A 79 15.41 9.84 -21.09
N ASN A 80 15.68 10.43 -22.25
CA ASN A 80 15.20 11.78 -22.56
C ASN A 80 13.67 11.71 -22.77
N ASN A 81 12.95 12.70 -22.23
CA ASN A 81 11.51 12.86 -22.44
C ASN A 81 10.68 11.62 -22.07
N PRO A 82 10.81 11.08 -20.84
CA PRO A 82 10.24 9.78 -20.45
C PRO A 82 8.72 9.72 -20.53
N THR A 83 8.05 10.83 -20.21
CA THR A 83 6.59 10.91 -20.20
C THR A 83 6.00 11.51 -21.47
N SER A 84 6.83 12.18 -22.29
CA SER A 84 6.36 12.90 -23.46
C SER A 84 5.62 11.97 -24.41
N HIS A 85 4.44 12.41 -24.85
CA HIS A 85 3.50 11.70 -25.73
C HIS A 85 2.76 10.49 -25.14
N THR A 86 3.12 9.98 -23.96
CA THR A 86 2.38 8.84 -23.34
C THR A 86 1.49 9.28 -22.19
N TRP A 87 2.00 10.20 -21.36
CA TRP A 87 1.25 10.75 -20.22
C TRP A 87 1.29 12.27 -20.24
N ARG A 88 0.22 12.89 -19.74
CA ARG A 88 0.11 14.34 -19.58
C ARG A 88 0.78 14.87 -18.31
N PHE A 89 1.07 13.98 -17.35
CA PHE A 89 1.75 14.32 -16.11
C PHE A 89 3.29 14.18 -16.23
N ASP A 90 3.99 14.82 -15.30
CA ASP A 90 5.44 14.90 -15.29
C ASP A 90 6.13 13.63 -14.74
N SER A 91 7.46 13.60 -14.86
CA SER A 91 8.28 12.47 -14.39
C SER A 91 8.19 12.22 -12.87
N VAL A 92 7.96 13.26 -12.07
CA VAL A 92 7.80 13.14 -10.62
C VAL A 92 6.47 12.47 -10.31
N THR A 93 5.39 12.90 -10.96
CA THR A 93 4.07 12.30 -10.81
C THR A 93 4.06 10.86 -11.29
N LEU A 94 4.74 10.53 -12.39
CA LEU A 94 4.91 9.14 -12.84
C LEU A 94 5.53 8.28 -11.74
N ARG A 95 6.64 8.75 -11.16
CA ARG A 95 7.32 8.02 -10.08
C ARG A 95 6.39 7.80 -8.89
N LEU A 96 5.67 8.84 -8.45
CA LEU A 96 4.74 8.75 -7.33
C LEU A 96 3.60 7.75 -7.61
N ARG A 97 3.00 7.76 -8.80
CA ARG A 97 1.94 6.82 -9.21
C ARG A 97 2.43 5.37 -9.22
N VAL A 98 3.69 5.14 -9.60
CA VAL A 98 4.29 3.79 -9.61
C VAL A 98 4.72 3.34 -8.21
N GLU A 99 5.27 4.23 -7.40
CA GLU A 99 5.55 3.97 -5.98
C GLU A 99 4.28 3.61 -5.21
N PHE A 100 3.16 4.27 -5.52
CA PHE A 100 1.84 3.92 -4.97
C PHE A 100 1.50 2.45 -5.23
N LEU A 101 1.63 1.96 -6.46
CA LEU A 101 1.38 0.55 -6.80
C LEU A 101 2.29 -0.40 -6.01
N LEU A 102 3.56 -0.03 -5.84
CA LEU A 102 4.52 -0.84 -5.10
C LEU A 102 4.17 -0.92 -3.61
N LEU A 103 3.76 0.20 -3.00
CA LEU A 103 3.36 0.25 -1.59
C LEU A 103 2.11 -0.59 -1.34
N ILE A 104 1.11 -0.52 -2.22
CA ILE A 104 -0.11 -1.34 -2.11
C ILE A 104 0.22 -2.83 -2.32
N GLN A 105 1.05 -3.17 -3.32
CA GLN A 105 1.47 -4.55 -3.53
C GLN A 105 2.23 -5.11 -2.31
N LEU A 106 3.09 -4.30 -1.69
CA LEU A 106 3.79 -4.68 -0.46
C LEU A 106 2.80 -5.00 0.67
N LEU A 107 1.71 -4.22 0.80
CA LEU A 107 0.65 -4.50 1.77
C LEU A 107 -0.08 -5.81 1.45
N ILE A 108 -0.44 -6.04 0.17
CA ILE A 108 -1.08 -7.28 -0.29
C ILE A 108 -0.20 -8.49 0.03
N ASP A 109 1.10 -8.42 -0.27
CA ASP A 109 2.05 -9.50 -0.02
C ASP A 109 2.14 -9.82 1.47
N ARG A 110 2.21 -8.79 2.33
CA ARG A 110 2.27 -8.96 3.81
C ARG A 110 0.98 -9.50 4.40
N VAL A 111 -0.17 -9.05 3.92
CA VAL A 111 -1.48 -9.56 4.34
C VAL A 111 -1.60 -11.02 3.93
N THR A 112 -1.26 -11.35 2.69
CA THR A 112 -1.26 -12.73 2.17
C THR A 112 -0.35 -13.64 2.99
N GLU A 113 0.86 -13.18 3.34
CA GLU A 113 1.78 -13.95 4.18
C GLU A 113 1.24 -14.14 5.61
N SER A 114 0.61 -13.11 6.18
CA SER A 114 -0.03 -13.18 7.50
C SER A 114 -1.17 -14.21 7.53
N LEU A 115 -2.04 -14.21 6.50
CA LEU A 115 -3.11 -15.20 6.38
C LEU A 115 -2.56 -16.63 6.28
N ARG A 116 -1.49 -16.85 5.49
CA ARG A 116 -0.84 -18.16 5.38
C ARG A 116 -0.30 -18.65 6.72
N LYS A 117 0.37 -17.78 7.48
CA LYS A 117 0.89 -18.13 8.80
C LYS A 117 -0.21 -18.53 9.79
N ASN A 118 -1.35 -17.85 9.75
CA ASN A 118 -2.49 -18.19 10.62
C ASN A 118 -3.07 -19.57 10.26
N VAL A 119 -3.18 -19.90 8.97
CA VAL A 119 -3.63 -21.24 8.52
C VAL A 119 -2.65 -22.33 8.94
N ASP A 120 -1.34 -22.08 8.85
CA ASP A 120 -0.34 -23.04 9.29
C ASP A 120 -0.42 -23.30 10.80
N LEU A 121 -0.62 -22.25 11.62
CA LEU A 121 -0.80 -22.37 13.08
C LEU A 121 -2.06 -23.18 13.44
N ASP A 122 -3.19 -22.94 12.77
CA ASP A 122 -4.43 -23.68 12.99
C ASP A 122 -4.29 -25.18 12.66
N ARG A 123 -3.39 -25.55 11.74
CA ARG A 123 -3.07 -26.96 11.43
C ARG A 123 -2.29 -27.60 12.57
N PHE A 124 -1.28 -26.92 13.11
CA PHE A 124 -0.49 -27.44 14.24
C PHE A 124 -1.32 -27.58 15.54
N GLU A 125 -2.22 -26.63 15.83
CA GLU A 125 -3.08 -26.70 17.02
C GLU A 125 -4.07 -27.87 16.97
N LYS A 126 -4.53 -28.27 15.77
CA LYS A 126 -5.39 -29.44 15.57
C LYS A 126 -4.64 -30.76 15.74
N GLU A 127 -3.37 -30.83 15.35
CA GLU A 127 -2.54 -32.04 15.51
C GLU A 127 -2.13 -32.29 16.98
N GLU A 128 -1.89 -31.24 17.78
CA GLU A 128 -1.58 -31.40 19.21
C GLU A 128 -2.81 -31.79 20.07
N GLY A 129 -4.03 -31.54 19.56
CA GLY A 129 -5.29 -31.93 20.21
C GLY A 129 -5.66 -33.41 20.11
N GLU A 130 -5.02 -34.18 19.22
CA GLU A 130 -5.32 -35.62 18.99
C GLU A 130 -4.36 -36.59 19.71
N ILE A 131 -3.38 -36.11 20.48
CA ILE A 131 -2.52 -36.97 21.31
C ILE A 131 -3.18 -37.17 22.69
N GLY A 132 -4.33 -37.86 22.69
CA GLY A 132 -5.15 -38.06 23.88
C GLY A 132 -5.84 -39.44 23.94
N VAL A 133 -5.08 -40.44 24.41
CA VAL A 133 -5.54 -41.71 25.01
C VAL A 133 -6.23 -42.72 24.09
N GLY A 134 -5.49 -43.77 23.71
CA GLY A 134 -6.02 -45.03 23.20
C GLY A 134 -5.00 -46.17 23.32
N GLU A 135 -5.03 -46.89 24.43
CA GLU A 135 -4.28 -48.13 24.59
C GLU A 135 -4.84 -49.26 23.73
N SER A 136 -3.92 -50.10 23.23
CA SER A 136 -4.04 -51.56 23.01
C SER A 136 -4.09 -52.11 21.57
N SER A 137 -3.10 -52.98 21.35
CA SER A 137 -3.07 -54.25 20.59
C SER A 137 -3.01 -54.25 19.05
N GLY A 138 -1.78 -54.47 18.55
CA GLY A 138 -1.37 -55.72 17.91
C GLY A 138 -1.90 -56.03 16.50
N GLY A 139 -0.98 -56.04 15.52
CA GLY A 139 -1.26 -56.67 14.21
C GLY A 139 -0.22 -56.34 13.15
N ARG A 140 0.57 -57.34 12.79
CA ARG A 140 1.63 -57.32 11.78
C ARG A 140 1.02 -57.36 10.37
N GLY A 141 1.48 -56.50 9.45
CA GLY A 141 1.14 -56.59 8.02
C GLY A 141 2.01 -55.67 7.18
N GLU A 142 2.97 -56.26 6.48
CA GLU A 142 3.74 -55.63 5.41
C GLU A 142 2.82 -55.42 4.20
N GLY A 143 2.90 -54.25 3.56
CA GLY A 143 2.17 -53.93 2.34
C GLY A 143 2.61 -52.59 1.79
N GLU A 144 3.35 -52.66 0.68
CA GLU A 144 3.77 -51.55 -0.17
C GLU A 144 2.53 -50.74 -0.63
N GLY A 145 2.60 -49.42 -0.52
CA GLY A 145 1.54 -48.50 -0.94
C GLY A 145 2.17 -47.25 -1.56
N GLU A 146 1.91 -47.08 -2.85
CA GLU A 146 2.30 -45.95 -3.67
C GLU A 146 1.75 -44.64 -3.10
N GLY A 147 2.60 -43.62 -3.06
CA GLY A 147 2.24 -42.29 -2.58
C GLY A 147 1.44 -41.54 -3.63
N GLU A 148 0.12 -41.49 -3.46
CA GLU A 148 -0.76 -40.50 -4.08
C GLU A 148 -1.71 -39.98 -2.99
N GLY A 149 -1.53 -38.72 -2.60
CA GLY A 149 -2.33 -38.10 -1.54
C GLY A 149 -1.85 -36.71 -1.15
N GLU A 150 -1.72 -35.79 -2.10
CA GLU A 150 -1.48 -34.36 -1.81
C GLU A 150 -2.48 -33.41 -2.50
N GLU A 151 -3.63 -33.90 -3.00
CA GLU A 151 -4.63 -33.02 -3.67
C GLU A 151 -5.88 -32.69 -2.85
N GLU A 152 -6.14 -33.36 -1.72
CA GLU A 152 -7.38 -33.12 -0.95
C GLU A 152 -7.28 -31.99 0.09
N GLY A 153 -6.07 -31.47 0.38
CA GLY A 153 -5.85 -30.40 1.37
C GLY A 153 -5.92 -28.97 0.85
N PHE A 154 -6.09 -28.77 -0.46
CA PHE A 154 -6.10 -27.43 -1.07
C PHE A 154 -7.48 -26.77 -1.07
N LEU A 155 -8.55 -27.58 -1.15
CA LEU A 155 -9.93 -27.08 -1.22
C LEU A 155 -10.49 -26.69 0.16
N ASP A 156 -10.04 -27.35 1.23
CA ASP A 156 -10.49 -27.05 2.60
C ASP A 156 -9.88 -25.74 3.16
N ASN A 157 -8.81 -25.25 2.52
CA ASN A 157 -8.21 -23.95 2.85
C ASN A 157 -9.04 -22.73 2.38
N PHE A 158 -10.04 -22.92 1.51
CA PHE A 158 -10.82 -21.79 0.97
C PHE A 158 -11.85 -21.25 1.97
N GLU A 159 -12.38 -22.09 2.87
CA GLU A 159 -13.39 -21.64 3.85
C GLU A 159 -12.80 -20.84 5.02
N VAL A 160 -11.52 -21.06 5.37
CA VAL A 160 -10.82 -20.35 6.47
C VAL A 160 -10.30 -18.96 6.04
N LEU A 161 -10.10 -18.73 4.73
CA LEU A 161 -9.68 -17.42 4.19
C LEU A 161 -10.78 -16.33 4.24
N LYS A 162 -11.98 -16.66 4.72
CA LYS A 162 -13.16 -15.80 4.66
C LYS A 162 -13.13 -14.63 5.67
N ASP A 163 -12.33 -14.72 6.74
CA ASP A 163 -12.20 -13.63 7.73
C ASP A 163 -11.15 -12.57 7.32
N GLY A 164 -10.26 -12.91 6.37
CA GLY A 164 -9.27 -11.99 5.78
C GLY A 164 -9.52 -11.62 4.32
N SER A 165 -10.67 -12.04 3.77
CA SER A 165 -11.02 -11.81 2.36
C SER A 165 -11.38 -10.35 2.08
N GLY A 166 -11.90 -9.64 3.10
CA GLY A 166 -12.28 -8.24 2.97
C GLY A 166 -11.07 -7.32 2.80
N GLU A 167 -10.00 -7.54 3.56
CA GLU A 167 -8.80 -6.71 3.50
C GLU A 167 -8.06 -6.85 2.17
N LEU A 168 -7.93 -8.09 1.67
CA LEU A 168 -7.34 -8.35 0.35
C LEU A 168 -8.21 -7.74 -0.76
N GLU A 169 -9.53 -7.89 -0.69
CA GLU A 169 -10.44 -7.30 -1.67
C GLU A 169 -10.32 -5.77 -1.73
N VAL A 170 -10.26 -5.10 -0.58
CA VAL A 170 -10.10 -3.64 -0.52
C VAL A 170 -8.74 -3.23 -1.06
N LEU A 171 -7.65 -3.90 -0.68
CA LEU A 171 -6.31 -3.60 -1.20
C LEU A 171 -6.22 -3.83 -2.72
N ASP A 172 -6.86 -4.88 -3.25
CA ASP A 172 -6.93 -5.14 -4.69
C ASP A 172 -7.70 -4.04 -5.41
N LYS A 173 -8.85 -3.58 -4.88
CA LYS A 173 -9.58 -2.43 -5.45
C LYS A 173 -8.71 -1.17 -5.49
N VAL A 174 -7.94 -0.89 -4.44
CA VAL A 174 -7.00 0.24 -4.38
C VAL A 174 -5.86 0.06 -5.39
N LEU A 175 -5.34 -1.15 -5.57
CA LEU A 175 -4.31 -1.46 -6.56
C LEU A 175 -4.84 -1.24 -7.99
N GLU A 176 -6.01 -1.79 -8.31
CA GLU A 176 -6.68 -1.63 -9.61
C GLU A 176 -6.93 -0.15 -9.94
N PHE A 177 -7.29 0.63 -8.94
CA PHE A 177 -7.41 2.07 -9.09
C PHE A 177 -6.08 2.72 -9.50
N GLY A 178 -4.98 2.37 -8.83
CA GLY A 178 -3.65 2.83 -9.21
C GLY A 178 -3.26 2.43 -10.64
N VAL A 179 -3.60 1.21 -11.06
CA VAL A 179 -3.30 0.68 -12.39
C VAL A 179 -4.05 1.47 -13.48
N LYS A 180 -5.33 1.77 -13.24
CA LYS A 180 -6.12 2.63 -14.13
C LYS A 180 -5.48 4.01 -14.30
N ARG A 181 -4.94 4.58 -13.21
CA ARG A 181 -4.25 5.89 -13.23
C ARG A 181 -2.90 5.89 -13.93
N LEU A 182 -2.32 4.72 -14.19
CA LEU A 182 -1.04 4.60 -14.89
C LEU A 182 -1.20 4.35 -16.40
N LYS A 183 -2.42 4.08 -16.88
CA LYS A 183 -2.69 3.95 -18.32
C LYS A 183 -2.33 5.26 -19.04
N GLY A 184 -1.73 5.13 -20.22
CA GLY A 184 -1.37 6.30 -21.05
C GLY A 184 -2.61 7.01 -21.57
N ASP A 185 -2.49 8.32 -21.81
CA ASP A 185 -3.58 9.19 -22.31
C ASP A 185 -3.81 9.03 -23.82
N VAL A 186 -2.95 8.26 -24.49
CA VAL A 186 -3.05 7.97 -25.92
C VAL A 186 -3.54 6.55 -26.05
N ASP A 187 -4.79 6.38 -26.47
CA ASP A 187 -5.26 5.13 -27.05
C ASP A 187 -4.30 4.80 -28.19
N LEU A 188 -3.45 3.78 -27.98
CA LEU A 188 -2.70 3.14 -29.06
C LEU A 188 -3.70 2.33 -29.90
N ASP A 189 -4.58 3.04 -30.60
CA ASP A 189 -5.47 2.46 -31.57
C ASP A 189 -4.64 2.02 -32.78
N GLY A 190 -4.67 0.71 -33.06
CA GLY A 190 -4.15 0.14 -34.30
C GLY A 190 -3.04 -0.91 -34.17
N ASN A 191 -3.36 -2.09 -33.62
CA ASN A 191 -3.11 -3.36 -34.32
C ASN A 191 -3.86 -4.54 -33.69
N GLU A 192 -5.18 -4.62 -33.90
CA GLU A 192 -5.88 -5.91 -33.85
C GLU A 192 -5.40 -6.76 -35.04
N VAL A 193 -4.29 -7.48 -34.88
CA VAL A 193 -4.00 -8.64 -35.73
C VAL A 193 -4.65 -9.84 -35.06
N GLY A 194 -5.70 -10.33 -35.72
CA GLY A 194 -6.62 -11.34 -35.22
C GLY A 194 -5.97 -12.57 -34.59
N GLY A 195 -6.46 -12.89 -33.41
CA GLY A 195 -6.36 -14.18 -32.75
C GLY A 195 -7.60 -14.36 -31.90
N SER A 196 -8.65 -14.93 -32.50
CA SER A 196 -9.89 -15.28 -31.80
C SER A 196 -9.60 -16.28 -30.67
N GLY A 197 -9.77 -15.82 -29.44
CA GLY A 197 -9.74 -16.61 -28.23
C GLY A 197 -10.38 -15.80 -27.11
N ARG A 198 -11.71 -15.79 -27.05
CA ARG A 198 -12.49 -15.24 -25.94
C ARG A 198 -12.02 -15.89 -24.64
N GLY A 199 -11.28 -15.14 -23.82
CA GLY A 199 -11.20 -15.31 -22.37
C GLY A 199 -12.04 -14.22 -21.74
N GLU A 200 -13.12 -14.64 -21.07
CA GLU A 200 -13.95 -13.77 -20.25
C GLU A 200 -13.10 -13.13 -19.15
N GLY A 201 -13.20 -11.81 -18.97
CA GLY A 201 -12.42 -11.07 -17.97
C GLY A 201 -12.21 -9.59 -18.24
N SER A 202 -12.59 -9.07 -19.42
CA SER A 202 -12.61 -7.63 -19.65
C SER A 202 -13.82 -7.02 -18.94
N SER A 203 -13.70 -6.83 -17.63
CA SER A 203 -14.58 -5.93 -16.89
C SER A 203 -14.31 -4.51 -17.40
N SER A 204 -15.12 -4.11 -18.38
CA SER A 204 -15.70 -2.78 -18.44
C SER A 204 -16.37 -2.50 -17.08
N GLY A 205 -15.55 -2.19 -16.09
CA GLY A 205 -15.92 -2.10 -14.68
C GLY A 205 -15.61 -0.70 -14.20
N GLY A 206 -16.67 0.09 -14.02
CA GLY A 206 -16.61 1.33 -13.26
C GLY A 206 -15.80 1.11 -11.98
N VAL A 207 -15.04 2.12 -11.57
CA VAL A 207 -14.30 2.06 -10.31
C VAL A 207 -15.32 1.70 -9.22
N VAL A 208 -15.08 0.56 -8.56
CA VAL A 208 -15.89 0.19 -7.40
C VAL A 208 -15.54 1.23 -6.35
N ALA A 209 -16.48 2.13 -6.09
CA ALA A 209 -16.32 3.14 -5.05
C ALA A 209 -16.08 2.41 -3.73
N ILE A 210 -14.95 2.71 -3.08
CA ILE A 210 -14.62 2.14 -1.79
C ILE A 210 -15.25 3.04 -0.74
N GLU A 211 -16.19 2.48 0.03
CA GLU A 211 -16.81 3.21 1.13
C GLU A 211 -15.90 3.22 2.37
N GLU A 212 -16.11 4.20 3.27
CA GLU A 212 -15.38 4.28 4.54
C GLU A 212 -15.52 3.00 5.38
N GLY A 213 -16.71 2.41 5.39
CA GLY A 213 -16.95 1.14 6.08
C GLY A 213 -16.11 -0.01 5.52
N GLU A 214 -15.93 -0.07 4.20
CA GLU A 214 -15.04 -1.05 3.56
C GLU A 214 -13.58 -0.77 3.92
N MET A 215 -13.11 0.48 3.80
CA MET A 215 -11.73 0.84 4.12
C MET A 215 -11.37 0.55 5.59
N MET A 216 -12.33 0.67 6.50
CA MET A 216 -12.12 0.37 7.92
C MET A 216 -11.92 -1.12 8.23
N CYS A 217 -12.17 -2.04 7.29
CA CYS A 217 -11.72 -3.43 7.45
C CYS A 217 -10.20 -3.53 7.56
N LEU A 218 -9.47 -2.58 6.94
CA LEU A 218 -8.01 -2.53 7.00
C LEU A 218 -7.47 -2.03 8.35
N ARG A 219 -8.31 -1.72 9.34
CA ARG A 219 -7.87 -1.14 10.62
C ARG A 219 -6.70 -1.92 11.24
N LYS A 220 -6.79 -3.25 11.31
CA LYS A 220 -5.70 -4.09 11.85
C LYS A 220 -4.46 -4.03 10.96
N VAL A 221 -4.65 -4.16 9.65
CA VAL A 221 -3.57 -4.10 8.65
C VAL A 221 -2.83 -2.76 8.71
N ILE A 222 -3.54 -1.65 8.92
CA ILE A 222 -2.99 -0.31 9.10
C ILE A 222 -2.06 -0.27 10.31
N LEU A 223 -2.53 -0.77 11.46
CA LEU A 223 -1.74 -0.74 12.69
C LEU A 223 -0.51 -1.66 12.61
N ASP A 224 -0.66 -2.85 12.02
CA ASP A 224 0.43 -3.82 11.84
C ASP A 224 1.48 -3.33 10.82
N ASN A 225 1.10 -2.45 9.90
CA ASN A 225 1.96 -1.92 8.82
C ASN A 225 2.04 -0.39 8.82
N ALA A 226 2.02 0.23 10.01
CA ALA A 226 1.90 1.69 10.16
C ALA A 226 2.93 2.48 9.34
N ASP A 227 4.19 2.02 9.29
CA ASP A 227 5.25 2.68 8.52
C ASP A 227 4.97 2.67 7.00
N VAL A 228 4.38 1.59 6.47
CA VAL A 228 4.04 1.49 5.04
C VAL A 228 2.84 2.39 4.72
N PHE A 229 1.85 2.45 5.61
CA PHE A 229 0.70 3.36 5.46
C PHE A 229 1.08 4.83 5.61
N ASP A 230 2.08 5.15 6.45
CA ASP A 230 2.59 6.53 6.53
C ASP A 230 3.31 6.93 5.25
N ALA A 231 4.17 6.06 4.71
CA ALA A 231 4.79 6.26 3.40
C ALA A 231 3.73 6.40 2.28
N LEU A 232 2.66 5.60 2.33
CA LEU A 232 1.54 5.69 1.40
C LEU A 232 0.82 7.02 1.51
N CYS A 233 0.53 7.49 2.73
CA CYS A 233 -0.11 8.77 2.95
C CYS A 233 0.74 9.94 2.46
N TRP A 234 2.06 9.89 2.66
CA TRP A 234 2.99 10.89 2.11
C TRP A 234 3.01 10.88 0.58
N ASN A 235 3.04 9.69 -0.02
CA ASN A 235 3.00 9.53 -1.46
C ASN A 235 1.69 10.12 -2.04
N VAL A 236 0.55 9.76 -1.44
CA VAL A 236 -0.78 10.27 -1.81
C VAL A 236 -0.85 11.79 -1.69
N GLU A 237 -0.40 12.36 -0.57
CA GLU A 237 -0.38 13.81 -0.36
C GLU A 237 0.48 14.53 -1.42
N SER A 238 1.61 13.94 -1.79
CA SER A 238 2.50 14.48 -2.82
C SER A 238 1.82 14.46 -4.20
N GLN A 239 1.07 13.40 -4.53
CA GLN A 239 0.29 13.33 -5.77
C GLN A 239 -0.83 14.39 -5.79
N MET A 240 -1.55 14.56 -4.68
CA MET A 240 -2.63 15.55 -4.57
C MET A 240 -2.12 16.99 -4.72
N LYS A 241 -0.92 17.29 -4.19
CA LYS A 241 -0.27 18.60 -4.39
C LYS A 241 0.07 18.83 -5.86
N GLY A 242 0.56 17.81 -6.55
CA GLY A 242 0.81 17.86 -8.01
C GLY A 242 -0.45 18.20 -8.80
N MET A 243 -1.56 17.51 -8.52
CA MET A 243 -2.85 17.75 -9.19
C MET A 243 -3.37 19.18 -9.01
N LYS A 244 -3.22 19.77 -7.81
CA LYS A 244 -3.66 21.15 -7.54
C LYS A 244 -2.84 22.18 -8.33
N VAL A 245 -1.52 21.98 -8.42
CA VAL A 245 -0.61 22.87 -9.15
C VAL A 245 -0.84 22.80 -10.66
N GLU A 246 -1.12 21.61 -11.20
CA GLU A 246 -1.47 21.44 -12.61
C GLU A 246 -2.76 22.19 -12.95
N ASN A 247 -3.80 22.10 -12.11
CA ASN A 247 -5.06 22.82 -12.32
C ASN A 247 -4.93 24.35 -12.26
N GLU A 248 -4.06 24.88 -11.39
CA GLU A 248 -3.79 26.32 -11.31
C GLU A 248 -3.03 26.85 -12.54
N ASN A 249 -2.12 26.03 -13.10
CA ASN A 249 -1.35 26.39 -14.31
C ASN A 249 -2.16 26.18 -15.61
N LEU A 250 -3.13 25.27 -15.62
CA LEU A 250 -4.02 24.98 -16.75
C LEU A 250 -5.15 26.02 -16.93
N GLY A 251 -5.31 26.97 -16.01
CA GLY A 251 -6.30 28.07 -16.08
C GLY A 251 -6.16 28.98 -17.31
N MET A 252 -5.16 28.77 -18.17
CA MET A 252 -4.96 29.50 -19.44
C MET A 252 -4.93 28.62 -20.71
N GLU A 253 -4.95 27.28 -20.63
CA GLU A 253 -4.83 26.43 -21.82
C GLU A 253 -5.96 25.40 -21.89
N ILE A 254 -6.94 25.69 -22.75
CA ILE A 254 -8.04 24.76 -23.09
C ILE A 254 -7.43 23.59 -23.87
N THR A 255 -6.98 22.56 -23.15
CA THR A 255 -6.73 21.24 -23.76
C THR A 255 -7.90 20.33 -23.42
N VAL A 256 -8.36 19.61 -24.44
CA VAL A 256 -9.48 18.68 -24.37
C VAL A 256 -9.13 17.56 -23.38
N ARG A 257 -9.58 17.69 -22.14
CA ARG A 257 -9.60 16.61 -21.14
C ARG A 257 -10.68 15.64 -21.59
N GLY A 258 -10.34 14.35 -21.74
CA GLY A 258 -11.35 13.34 -21.98
C GLY A 258 -12.18 13.19 -20.71
N GLU A 259 -13.51 13.16 -20.81
CA GLU A 259 -14.42 13.09 -19.66
C GLU A 259 -14.09 11.91 -18.70
N GLU A 260 -13.46 10.85 -19.20
CA GLU A 260 -13.04 9.69 -18.40
C GLU A 260 -11.78 9.95 -17.56
N SER A 261 -10.80 10.71 -18.08
CA SER A 261 -9.57 11.06 -17.35
C SER A 261 -9.87 12.05 -16.23
N GLU A 262 -10.82 12.97 -16.41
CA GLU A 262 -11.27 13.88 -15.35
C GLU A 262 -11.92 13.15 -14.18
N LYS A 263 -12.80 12.19 -14.50
CA LYS A 263 -13.51 11.38 -13.50
C LYS A 263 -12.55 10.53 -12.67
N VAL A 264 -11.56 9.90 -13.31
CA VAL A 264 -10.54 9.10 -12.61
C VAL A 264 -9.68 9.94 -11.67
N GLU A 265 -9.43 11.21 -11.99
CA GLU A 265 -8.70 12.12 -11.09
C GLU A 265 -9.57 12.61 -9.93
N GLU A 266 -10.85 12.89 -10.16
CA GLU A 266 -11.80 13.26 -9.10
C GLU A 266 -12.03 12.09 -8.12
N GLU A 267 -12.33 10.90 -8.63
CA GLU A 267 -12.43 9.66 -7.84
C GLU A 267 -11.12 9.37 -7.08
N GLY A 268 -9.98 9.76 -7.65
CA GLY A 268 -8.68 9.64 -7.02
C GLY A 268 -8.50 10.53 -5.82
N VAL A 269 -8.98 11.77 -5.88
CA VAL A 269 -8.96 12.69 -4.74
C VAL A 269 -9.81 12.13 -3.60
N GLU A 270 -11.00 11.61 -3.90
CA GLU A 270 -11.88 11.01 -2.88
C GLU A 270 -11.25 9.78 -2.21
N LEU A 271 -10.70 8.85 -2.99
CA LEU A 271 -10.02 7.66 -2.43
C LEU A 271 -8.79 8.06 -1.60
N PHE A 272 -8.04 9.05 -2.07
CA PHE A 272 -6.85 9.55 -1.38
C PHE A 272 -7.17 10.19 -0.04
N ASP A 273 -8.22 11.00 0.02
CA ASP A 273 -8.72 11.53 1.28
C ASP A 273 -9.26 10.42 2.19
N LEU A 274 -9.91 9.39 1.63
CA LEU A 274 -10.39 8.26 2.39
C LEU A 274 -9.25 7.44 3.03
N ILE A 275 -8.21 7.11 2.28
CA ILE A 275 -7.02 6.40 2.79
C ILE A 275 -6.41 7.19 3.95
N ARG A 276 -6.17 8.49 3.74
CA ARG A 276 -5.57 9.38 4.74
C ARG A 276 -6.44 9.45 6.00
N LYS A 277 -7.75 9.61 5.85
CA LYS A 277 -8.72 9.66 6.94
C LYS A 277 -8.74 8.36 7.75
N CYS A 278 -8.82 7.21 7.09
CA CYS A 278 -8.90 5.91 7.75
C CYS A 278 -7.62 5.56 8.51
N VAL A 279 -6.45 5.94 8.00
CA VAL A 279 -5.18 5.77 8.73
C VAL A 279 -5.20 6.58 10.04
N GLN A 280 -5.68 7.83 10.00
CA GLN A 280 -5.79 8.65 11.21
C GLN A 280 -6.81 8.08 12.20
N LEU A 281 -7.98 7.64 11.72
CA LEU A 281 -9.00 7.01 12.56
C LEU A 281 -8.48 5.75 13.23
N ALA A 282 -7.78 4.88 12.51
CA ALA A 282 -7.21 3.65 13.06
C ALA A 282 -6.27 3.93 14.23
N HIS A 283 -5.35 4.90 14.07
CA HIS A 283 -4.43 5.31 15.14
C HIS A 283 -5.15 5.97 16.33
N LEU A 284 -6.11 6.86 16.09
CA LEU A 284 -6.88 7.49 17.16
C LEU A 284 -7.71 6.46 17.95
N ASP A 285 -8.34 5.50 17.27
CA ASP A 285 -9.11 4.46 17.93
C ASP A 285 -8.21 3.49 18.71
N ALA A 286 -7.04 3.14 18.17
CA ALA A 286 -6.04 2.36 18.90
C ALA A 286 -5.57 3.11 20.17
N MET A 287 -5.38 4.43 20.07
CA MET A 287 -5.06 5.24 21.24
C MET A 287 -6.18 5.24 22.29
N LYS A 288 -7.45 5.31 21.87
CA LYS A 288 -8.62 5.22 22.77
C LYS A 288 -8.75 3.85 23.43
N GLU A 289 -8.34 2.77 22.75
CA GLU A 289 -8.34 1.41 23.28
C GLU A 289 -7.18 1.20 24.28
N CYS A 290 -5.95 1.53 23.90
CA CYS A 290 -4.76 1.47 24.78
C CYS A 290 -4.94 2.30 26.05
N SER A 291 -5.67 3.42 25.93
CA SER A 291 -6.05 4.30 27.02
C SER A 291 -6.87 3.62 28.13
N LYS A 292 -7.64 2.57 27.80
CA LYS A 292 -8.41 1.77 28.77
C LYS A 292 -7.55 0.71 29.46
N GLU A 293 -6.60 0.14 28.73
CA GLU A 293 -5.79 -1.00 29.18
C GLU A 293 -4.50 -0.55 29.91
N GLY A 294 -4.15 0.73 29.83
CA GLY A 294 -2.96 1.28 30.48
C GLY A 294 -1.66 0.93 29.77
N ASP A 295 -1.75 0.56 28.49
CA ASP A 295 -0.62 0.20 27.64
C ASP A 295 0.24 1.42 27.29
N GLU A 296 1.56 1.25 27.35
CA GLU A 296 2.54 2.25 26.92
C GLU A 296 2.63 2.32 25.38
N GLY A 297 2.08 1.34 24.65
CA GLY A 297 1.94 1.34 23.20
C GLY A 297 1.21 2.57 22.64
N VAL A 298 0.38 3.23 23.46
CA VAL A 298 -0.37 4.45 23.09
C VAL A 298 0.53 5.57 22.55
N PHE A 299 1.75 5.71 23.06
CA PHE A 299 2.66 6.79 22.64
C PHE A 299 3.13 6.60 21.20
N SER A 300 3.36 5.34 20.82
CA SER A 300 3.88 4.98 19.50
C SER A 300 2.93 5.32 18.35
N HIS A 301 1.63 5.53 18.63
CA HIS A 301 0.65 5.96 17.64
C HIS A 301 0.71 7.47 17.35
N ILE A 302 1.28 8.27 18.25
CA ILE A 302 1.35 9.74 18.10
C ILE A 302 2.19 10.12 16.89
N ARG A 303 3.26 9.37 16.58
CA ARG A 303 4.10 9.63 15.41
C ARG A 303 3.37 9.54 14.07
N PHE A 304 2.22 8.90 14.01
CA PHE A 304 1.46 8.73 12.77
C PHE A 304 0.32 9.76 12.63
N LEU A 305 0.16 10.68 13.59
CA LEU A 305 -0.92 11.66 13.60
C LEU A 305 -0.61 12.92 12.77
N HIS A 306 -1.54 13.29 11.89
CA HIS A 306 -1.48 14.47 11.03
C HIS A 306 -2.85 15.14 10.93
N LEU A 307 -2.91 16.42 11.31
CA LEU A 307 -4.16 17.16 11.52
C LEU A 307 -4.88 17.53 10.22
N ASP A 308 -4.22 17.45 9.07
CA ASP A 308 -4.70 17.87 7.75
C ASP A 308 -5.17 16.69 6.88
N ARG A 309 -5.37 15.50 7.49
CA ARG A 309 -5.70 14.24 6.81
C ARG A 309 -7.19 13.86 6.88
N GLY A 310 -8.09 14.86 6.91
CA GLY A 310 -9.54 14.65 6.73
C GLY A 310 -10.37 14.42 8.00
N LEU A 311 -9.75 14.54 9.18
CA LEU A 311 -10.47 14.54 10.47
C LEU A 311 -10.48 15.94 11.09
N GLU A 312 -11.50 16.23 11.88
CA GLU A 312 -11.56 17.50 12.61
C GLU A 312 -10.50 17.57 13.71
N GLU A 313 -9.88 18.75 13.89
CA GLU A 313 -8.95 18.97 15.01
C GLU A 313 -9.55 18.59 16.37
N SER A 314 -10.86 18.77 16.54
CA SER A 314 -11.59 18.44 17.76
C SER A 314 -11.41 16.98 18.17
N GLU A 315 -11.37 16.05 17.21
CA GLU A 315 -11.24 14.61 17.45
C GLU A 315 -9.85 14.26 17.99
N TYR A 316 -8.79 14.81 17.38
CA TYR A 316 -7.43 14.68 17.90
C TYR A 316 -7.32 15.31 19.28
N ARG A 317 -7.95 16.46 19.49
CA ARG A 317 -7.89 17.18 20.76
C ARG A 317 -8.44 16.35 21.91
N ILE A 318 -9.56 15.67 21.71
CA ILE A 318 -10.20 14.84 22.73
C ILE A 318 -9.25 13.69 23.15
N VAL A 319 -8.69 12.95 22.20
CA VAL A 319 -7.84 11.79 22.48
C VAL A 319 -6.52 12.21 23.14
N LEU A 320 -5.89 13.27 22.65
CA LEU A 320 -4.64 13.77 23.22
C LEU A 320 -4.83 14.39 24.61
N GLN A 321 -5.93 15.12 24.81
CA GLN A 321 -6.25 15.68 26.12
C GLN A 321 -6.50 14.58 27.16
N ASP A 322 -7.24 13.53 26.80
CA ASP A 322 -7.46 12.37 27.68
C ASP A 322 -6.14 11.68 28.04
N LEU A 323 -5.25 11.49 27.06
CA LEU A 323 -3.90 10.96 27.31
C LEU A 323 -3.09 11.85 28.28
N LEU A 324 -3.07 13.17 28.05
CA LEU A 324 -2.35 14.12 28.91
C LEU A 324 -2.92 14.15 30.33
N VAL A 325 -4.24 14.20 30.49
CA VAL A 325 -4.90 14.16 31.81
C VAL A 325 -4.54 12.87 32.54
N ARG A 326 -4.51 11.72 31.85
CA ARG A 326 -4.10 10.44 32.44
C ARG A 326 -2.64 10.46 32.91
N VAL A 327 -1.73 11.00 32.11
CA VAL A 327 -0.31 11.11 32.47
C VAL A 327 -0.13 12.01 33.70
N LEU A 328 -0.81 13.16 33.73
CA LEU A 328 -0.75 14.12 34.83
C LEU A 328 -1.42 13.61 36.11
N SER A 329 -2.54 12.89 36.00
CA SER A 329 -3.30 12.35 37.15
C SER A 329 -2.55 11.30 37.96
N LYS A 330 -1.49 10.69 37.40
CA LYS A 330 -0.62 9.73 38.13
C LYS A 330 0.32 10.42 39.14
N ARG A 331 0.26 11.74 39.28
CA ARG A 331 1.01 12.55 40.26
C ARG A 331 0.50 12.34 41.69
N LYS A 332 0.83 11.20 42.31
CA LYS A 332 0.74 11.03 43.78
C LYS A 332 2.10 11.37 44.41
N GLY A 333 2.30 12.65 44.76
CA GLY A 333 3.46 13.12 45.54
C GLY A 333 4.73 13.45 44.74
N TYR A 334 5.74 13.97 45.44
CA TYR A 334 7.09 14.20 44.91
C TYR A 334 7.93 12.92 45.06
N GLY A 335 8.67 12.51 44.03
CA GLY A 335 9.51 11.30 44.03
C GLY A 335 9.46 10.53 42.71
N THR A 336 9.37 9.20 42.77
CA THR A 336 9.36 8.30 41.60
C THR A 336 8.16 8.53 40.67
N SER A 337 6.99 8.88 41.20
CA SER A 337 5.79 9.21 40.42
C SER A 337 5.97 10.46 39.55
N TRP A 338 6.77 11.43 40.00
CA TRP A 338 7.10 12.63 39.23
C TRP A 338 8.03 12.32 38.06
N HIS A 339 9.07 11.51 38.27
CA HIS A 339 9.99 11.11 37.20
C HIS A 339 9.30 10.26 36.12
N VAL A 340 8.43 9.34 36.52
CA VAL A 340 7.62 8.54 35.58
C VAL A 340 6.69 9.43 34.75
N MET A 341 6.09 10.46 35.36
CA MET A 341 5.28 11.44 34.63
C MET A 341 6.14 12.24 33.63
N GLN A 342 7.30 12.72 34.04
CA GLN A 342 8.22 13.44 33.15
C GLN A 342 8.68 12.59 31.97
N GLU A 343 9.04 11.32 32.21
CA GLU A 343 9.43 10.39 31.16
C GLU A 343 8.31 10.19 30.14
N LYS A 344 7.07 10.01 30.58
CA LYS A 344 5.91 9.87 29.69
C LYS A 344 5.62 11.13 28.88
N LEU A 345 5.74 12.31 29.50
CA LEU A 345 5.62 13.57 28.78
C LEU A 345 6.71 13.73 27.72
N LEU A 346 7.95 13.34 28.04
CA LEU A 346 9.05 13.35 27.06
C LEU A 346 8.77 12.40 25.90
N ARG A 347 8.27 11.19 26.16
CA ARG A 347 7.87 10.26 25.09
C ARG A 347 6.76 10.83 24.20
N ILE A 348 5.75 11.47 24.77
CA ILE A 348 4.70 12.16 23.98
C ILE A 348 5.34 13.19 23.03
N TYR A 349 6.27 14.00 23.52
CA TYR A 349 6.94 15.00 22.69
C TYR A 349 7.88 14.40 21.65
N GLU A 350 8.60 13.34 22.00
CA GLU A 350 9.48 12.60 21.08
C GLU A 350 8.68 12.03 19.90
N GLU A 351 7.56 11.37 20.18
CA GLU A 351 6.68 10.80 19.16
C GLU A 351 5.99 11.91 18.34
N ALA A 352 5.55 13.00 18.98
CA ALA A 352 4.97 14.15 18.27
C ALA A 352 5.97 14.89 17.38
N LEU A 353 7.25 14.92 17.74
CA LEU A 353 8.31 15.44 16.87
C LEU A 353 8.58 14.48 15.70
N SER A 354 8.50 13.18 15.96
CA SER A 354 8.69 12.12 14.96
C SER A 354 7.59 12.10 13.89
N SER A 355 6.40 12.63 14.18
CA SER A 355 5.33 12.77 13.17
C SER A 355 5.61 13.83 12.11
N ASN A 356 6.66 14.64 12.27
CA ASN A 356 6.92 15.80 11.39
C ASN A 356 5.72 16.76 11.24
N CYS A 357 4.73 16.68 12.14
CA CYS A 357 3.55 17.54 12.14
C CYS A 357 3.73 18.68 13.16
N ARG A 358 4.21 19.83 12.69
CA ARG A 358 4.42 21.00 13.55
C ARG A 358 3.14 21.40 14.30
N HIS A 359 2.00 21.33 13.63
CA HIS A 359 0.70 21.70 14.20
C HIS A 359 0.29 20.75 15.34
N LEU A 360 0.63 19.45 15.24
CA LEU A 360 0.43 18.48 16.32
C LEU A 360 1.22 18.87 17.58
N VAL A 361 2.49 19.25 17.42
CA VAL A 361 3.34 19.69 18.53
C VAL A 361 2.79 20.95 19.19
N GLU A 362 2.41 21.95 18.39
CA GLU A 362 1.82 23.20 18.89
C GLU A 362 0.51 22.95 19.64
N MET A 363 -0.33 22.04 19.13
CA MET A 363 -1.57 21.63 19.78
C MET A 363 -1.34 20.94 21.14
N ILE A 364 -0.40 19.99 21.22
CA ILE A 364 -0.04 19.33 22.48
C ILE A 364 0.51 20.34 23.49
N GLN A 365 1.37 21.28 23.06
CA GLN A 365 1.89 22.34 23.92
C GLN A 365 0.77 23.25 24.46
N ALA A 366 -0.19 23.63 23.61
CA ALA A 366 -1.32 24.46 24.03
C ALA A 366 -2.18 23.74 25.07
N MET A 367 -2.47 22.45 24.88
CA MET A 367 -3.21 21.65 25.87
C MET A 367 -2.48 21.53 27.19
N LEU A 368 -1.19 21.20 27.15
CA LEU A 368 -0.40 21.04 28.37
C LEU A 368 -0.35 22.34 29.17
N ARG A 369 -0.21 23.50 28.51
CA ARG A 369 -0.28 24.82 29.17
C ARG A 369 -1.62 25.02 29.86
N THR A 370 -2.72 24.75 29.17
CA THR A 370 -4.07 24.91 29.73
C THR A 370 -4.30 23.97 30.92
N LEU A 371 -3.89 22.71 30.83
CA LEU A 371 -4.01 21.74 31.91
C LEU A 371 -3.19 22.14 33.14
N LEU A 372 -1.95 22.60 32.95
CA LEU A 372 -1.11 23.07 34.05
C LEU A 372 -1.67 24.35 34.68
N LEU A 373 -2.16 25.31 33.90
CA LEU A 373 -2.79 26.53 34.42
C LEU A 373 -4.00 26.20 35.32
N ASN A 374 -4.83 25.25 34.89
CA ASN A 374 -5.98 24.78 35.66
C ASN A 374 -5.56 24.07 36.97
N ASP A 375 -4.48 23.30 36.95
CA ASP A 375 -3.95 22.63 38.14
C ASP A 375 -3.32 23.61 39.16
N PHE A 376 -2.77 24.72 38.70
CA PHE A 376 -2.15 25.75 39.56
C PHE A 376 -3.12 26.86 40.02
N GLY A 377 -4.39 26.82 39.59
CA GLY A 377 -5.41 27.77 40.05
C GLY A 377 -5.15 29.22 39.66
N ILE A 378 -4.44 29.46 38.56
CA ILE A 378 -4.23 30.81 38.01
C ILE A 378 -5.23 31.00 36.88
N ALA A 379 -6.45 31.42 37.25
CA ALA A 379 -7.46 31.94 36.33
C ALA A 379 -7.54 33.46 36.45
#